data_AF-A0A8I1MKN7-F1
#
_entry.id   AF-A0A8I1MKN7-F1
#
_cell.length_a   1.000
_cell.length_b   1.000
_cell.length_c   1.000
_cell.angle_alpha   90.00
_cell.angle_beta   90.00
_cell.angle_gamma   90.00
#
_symmetry.space_group_name_H-M   'P 1'
#
loop_
_entity.id
_entity.type
_entity.pdbx_description
1 polymer ?
#
loop_
_entity_poly.entity_id
_entity_poly.type
_entity_poly.pdbx_seq_one_letter_code
_entity_poly.pdbx_strand_id
1 'polypeptide(L)'
;MKIVRFRRGGLLSAGLRHQGFTLVELLVATAVMAVVLVLSVQVVTASLNQWGLANDRMTANMQARLALDWISRDIQTVIVSGDDSEWLRIAPISVTGGSGGTIDGSRLMIFCQPGERPKDPASSSSRITGPIAVSYMMGYLDPMVSGGSRKSYALLRTAINPRDTFENMAVANLETDFWATGVLGFTAVRPEDIVAENVVAFQVIAEFVDESSDINYRSNPAEGFSVGPDGVIHSGSQVYPHARLQAIEVSLRLLKPKVAARLNGLSGQAWQDAIATSEVFSKRIPIFAP
;
A
#
# COMPACT_ATOMS: atom_id res chain seq x y z
N MET A 1 -26.71 80.49 -67.85
CA MET A 1 -26.81 79.39 -66.85
C MET A 1 -25.58 78.51 -67.06
N LYS A 2 -24.69 78.16 -66.14
CA LYS A 2 -24.55 78.33 -64.68
C LYS A 2 -23.05 78.14 -64.41
N ILE A 3 -22.42 79.03 -63.66
CA ILE A 3 -21.01 78.87 -63.20
C ILE A 3 -20.98 77.71 -62.20
N VAL A 4 -20.08 76.74 -62.37
CA VAL A 4 -19.81 75.73 -61.35
C VAL A 4 -18.30 75.70 -61.08
N ARG A 5 -17.91 76.34 -59.97
CA ARG A 5 -16.58 76.21 -59.37
C ARG A 5 -16.51 74.86 -58.66
N PHE A 6 -15.60 73.98 -59.08
CA PHE A 6 -15.24 72.81 -58.28
C PHE A 6 -14.20 73.20 -57.23
N ARG A 7 -14.61 73.04 -55.98
CA ARG A 7 -13.88 73.32 -54.74
C ARG A 7 -12.74 72.28 -54.60
N ARG A 8 -11.50 72.74 -54.42
CA ARG A 8 -10.38 71.88 -53.96
C ARG A 8 -10.76 71.26 -52.61
N GLY A 9 -11.09 69.97 -52.61
CA GLY A 9 -11.18 69.16 -51.40
C GLY A 9 -9.80 68.63 -51.06
N GLY A 10 -9.13 69.27 -50.10
CA GLY A 10 -7.98 68.66 -49.44
C GLY A 10 -8.45 67.49 -48.60
N LEU A 11 -8.23 66.27 -49.09
CA LEU A 11 -8.36 65.06 -48.29
C LEU A 11 -7.06 64.89 -47.52
N LEU A 12 -7.15 65.17 -46.22
CA LEU A 12 -6.13 64.92 -45.22
C LEU A 12 -5.72 63.45 -45.29
N SER A 13 -4.59 63.15 -45.95
CA SER A 13 -3.85 61.94 -45.62
C SER A 13 -3.24 62.17 -44.25
N ALA A 14 -4.01 61.91 -43.20
CA ALA A 14 -3.46 61.69 -41.88
C ALA A 14 -2.62 60.41 -41.99
N GLY A 15 -1.35 60.58 -42.36
CA GLY A 15 -0.37 59.53 -42.30
C GLY A 15 -0.36 59.02 -40.87
N LEU A 16 -0.82 57.79 -40.66
CA LEU A 16 -0.53 57.03 -39.46
C LEU A 16 0.99 56.84 -39.43
N ARG A 17 1.70 57.84 -38.93
CA ARG A 17 3.12 57.76 -38.62
C ARG A 17 3.28 56.56 -37.71
N HIS A 18 3.79 55.46 -38.25
CA HIS A 18 4.25 54.35 -37.44
C HIS A 18 5.43 54.88 -36.63
N GLN A 19 5.16 55.22 -35.37
CA GLN A 19 6.21 55.51 -34.39
C GLN A 19 6.94 54.20 -34.14
N GLY A 20 8.19 54.10 -34.59
CA GLY A 20 9.07 53.00 -34.24
C GLY A 20 9.46 53.07 -32.77
N PHE A 21 9.60 51.90 -32.13
CA PHE A 21 10.03 51.79 -30.74
C PHE A 21 11.46 52.33 -30.57
N THR A 22 11.71 53.00 -29.44
CA THR A 22 13.05 53.48 -29.10
C THR A 22 13.90 52.35 -28.50
N LEU A 23 15.23 52.47 -28.60
CA LEU A 23 16.17 51.45 -28.11
C LEU A 23 16.03 51.24 -26.59
N VAL A 24 15.81 52.32 -25.83
CA VAL A 24 15.57 52.28 -24.38
C VAL A 24 14.28 51.52 -24.06
N GLU A 25 13.22 51.74 -24.84
CA GLU A 25 11.93 51.08 -24.65
C GLU A 25 12.01 49.58 -24.92
N LEU A 26 12.83 49.16 -25.89
CA LEU A 26 13.10 47.76 -26.16
C LEU A 26 13.93 47.11 -25.03
N LEU A 27 14.90 47.84 -24.46
CA LEU A 27 15.65 47.38 -23.28
C LEU A 27 14.76 47.25 -22.03
N VAL A 28 13.85 48.21 -21.81
CA VAL A 28 12.89 48.14 -20.70
C VAL A 28 11.89 47.00 -20.91
N ALA A 29 11.37 46.84 -22.13
CA ALA A 29 10.43 45.77 -22.45
C ALA A 29 11.04 44.38 -22.25
N THR A 30 12.29 44.18 -22.70
CA THR A 30 13.01 42.91 -22.49
C THR A 30 13.36 42.68 -21.02
N ALA A 31 13.71 43.71 -20.26
CA ALA A 31 13.93 43.61 -18.81
C ALA A 31 12.65 43.20 -18.07
N VAL A 32 11.52 43.84 -18.37
CA VAL A 32 10.22 43.50 -17.78
C VAL A 32 9.80 42.08 -18.17
N MET A 33 9.97 41.70 -19.45
CA MET A 33 9.69 40.35 -19.92
C MET A 33 10.52 39.30 -19.17
N ALA A 34 11.82 39.55 -18.95
CA ALA A 34 12.69 38.64 -18.20
C ALA A 34 12.20 38.43 -16.77
N VAL A 35 11.79 39.51 -16.08
CA VAL A 35 11.22 39.41 -14.72
C VAL A 35 9.92 38.60 -14.72
N VAL A 36 9.01 38.88 -15.66
CA VAL A 36 7.74 38.15 -15.77
C VAL A 36 7.97 36.67 -16.09
N LEU A 37 8.96 36.36 -16.93
CA LEU A 37 9.30 34.98 -17.30
C LEU A 37 9.85 34.21 -16.09
N VAL A 38 10.75 34.81 -15.31
CA VAL A 38 11.27 34.20 -14.07
C VAL A 38 10.13 33.90 -13.08
N LEU A 39 9.23 34.85 -12.87
CA LEU A 39 8.06 34.66 -12.00
C LEU A 39 7.14 33.55 -12.53
N SER A 40 6.93 33.51 -13.85
CA SER A 40 6.11 32.48 -14.50
C SER A 40 6.70 31.08 -14.29
N VAL A 41 8.03 30.93 -14.43
CA VAL A 41 8.73 29.66 -14.18
C VAL A 41 8.56 29.22 -12.72
N GLN A 42 8.62 30.14 -11.75
CA GLN A 42 8.38 29.81 -10.33
C GLN A 42 6.96 29.28 -10.10
N VAL A 43 5.94 29.90 -10.68
CA VAL A 43 4.56 29.43 -10.56
C VAL A 43 4.40 28.06 -11.21
N VAL A 44 4.91 27.87 -12.43
CA VAL A 44 4.83 26.59 -13.14
C VAL A 44 5.53 25.47 -12.37
N THR A 45 6.73 25.73 -11.84
CA THR A 45 7.46 24.73 -11.04
C THR A 45 6.73 24.39 -9.74
N ALA A 46 6.14 25.36 -9.05
CA ALA A 46 5.30 25.11 -7.89
C ALA A 46 4.07 24.24 -8.23
N SER A 47 3.39 24.53 -9.35
CA SER A 47 2.26 23.73 -9.83
C SER A 47 2.68 22.30 -10.20
N LEU A 48 3.80 22.13 -10.89
CA LEU A 48 4.34 20.80 -11.24
C LEU A 48 4.68 19.98 -9.99
N ASN A 49 5.26 20.62 -8.97
CA ASN A 49 5.58 19.96 -7.70
C ASN A 49 4.31 19.50 -6.97
N GLN A 50 3.27 20.34 -6.94
CA GLN A 50 1.98 20.02 -6.34
C GLN A 50 1.28 18.88 -7.08
N TRP A 51 1.33 18.89 -8.41
CA TRP A 51 0.77 17.83 -9.24
C TRP A 51 1.50 16.50 -9.02
N GLY A 52 2.84 16.52 -8.93
CA GLY A 52 3.61 15.33 -8.61
C GLY A 52 3.26 14.75 -7.24
N LEU A 53 3.09 15.59 -6.20
CA LEU A 53 2.65 15.15 -4.89
C LEU A 53 1.22 14.56 -4.92
N ALA A 54 0.32 15.14 -5.70
CA ALA A 54 -1.04 14.62 -5.87
C ALA A 54 -1.03 13.24 -6.54
N ASN A 55 -0.21 13.05 -7.58
CA ASN A 55 -0.07 11.77 -8.27
C ASN A 55 0.57 10.68 -7.39
N ASP A 56 1.57 11.06 -6.59
CA ASP A 56 2.22 10.17 -5.61
C ASP A 56 1.21 9.63 -4.59
N ARG A 57 0.36 10.50 -4.05
CA ARG A 57 -0.71 10.14 -3.13
C ARG A 57 -1.77 9.27 -3.77
N MET A 58 -2.17 9.60 -4.99
CA MET A 58 -3.16 8.82 -5.75
C MET A 58 -2.67 7.39 -5.95
N THR A 59 -1.41 7.21 -6.34
CA THR A 59 -0.81 5.89 -6.57
C THR A 59 -0.74 5.06 -5.28
N ALA A 60 -0.25 5.65 -4.18
CA ALA A 60 -0.19 4.98 -2.87
C ALA A 60 -1.59 4.59 -2.38
N ASN A 61 -2.57 5.47 -2.52
CA ASN A 61 -3.96 5.23 -2.14
C ASN A 61 -4.59 4.11 -2.98
N MET A 62 -4.32 4.06 -4.29
CA MET A 62 -4.77 2.96 -5.15
C MET A 62 -4.16 1.63 -4.73
N GLN A 63 -2.84 1.57 -4.52
CA GLN A 63 -2.16 0.34 -4.08
C GLN A 63 -2.68 -0.15 -2.72
N ALA A 64 -2.81 0.75 -1.74
CA ALA A 64 -3.34 0.40 -0.43
C ALA A 64 -4.77 -0.13 -0.50
N ARG A 65 -5.64 0.51 -1.31
CA ARG A 65 -7.03 0.05 -1.50
C ARG A 65 -7.08 -1.32 -2.15
N LEU A 66 -6.27 -1.56 -3.18
CA LEU A 66 -6.21 -2.87 -3.85
C LEU A 66 -5.72 -3.96 -2.89
N ALA A 67 -4.67 -3.68 -2.12
CA ALA A 67 -4.16 -4.60 -1.11
C ALA A 67 -5.21 -4.91 -0.02
N LEU A 68 -5.87 -3.89 0.52
CA LEU A 68 -6.94 -4.08 1.51
C LEU A 68 -8.15 -4.82 0.92
N ASP A 69 -8.43 -4.66 -0.36
CA ASP A 69 -9.51 -5.39 -1.04
C ASP A 69 -9.16 -6.87 -1.20
N TRP A 70 -7.92 -7.20 -1.58
CA TRP A 70 -7.44 -8.58 -1.63
C TRP A 70 -7.51 -9.27 -0.26
N ILE A 71 -6.97 -8.63 0.77
CA ILE A 71 -7.01 -9.14 2.14
C ILE A 71 -8.46 -9.30 2.60
N SER A 72 -9.33 -8.32 2.30
CA SER A 72 -10.74 -8.36 2.65
C SER A 72 -11.48 -9.53 2.02
N ARG A 73 -11.23 -9.82 0.74
CA ARG A 73 -11.86 -10.96 0.04
C ARG A 73 -11.41 -12.29 0.63
N ASP A 74 -10.12 -12.42 0.94
CA ASP A 74 -9.59 -13.62 1.55
C ASP A 74 -10.16 -13.81 2.98
N ILE A 75 -10.22 -12.75 3.79
CA ILE A 75 -10.81 -12.81 5.14
C ILE A 75 -12.31 -13.16 5.10
N GLN A 76 -13.06 -12.64 4.12
CA GLN A 76 -14.49 -12.92 3.97
C GLN A 76 -14.78 -14.36 3.51
N THR A 77 -13.78 -15.05 2.97
CA THR A 77 -13.90 -16.44 2.48
C THR A 77 -13.14 -17.41 3.37
N VAL A 78 -12.86 -17.01 4.61
CA VAL A 78 -12.19 -17.85 5.58
C VAL A 78 -13.03 -19.09 5.87
N ILE A 79 -12.35 -20.22 5.92
CA ILE A 79 -12.94 -21.52 6.21
C ILE A 79 -12.42 -21.96 7.57
N VAL A 80 -13.36 -22.28 8.45
CA VAL A 80 -13.07 -22.90 9.74
C VAL A 80 -12.77 -24.37 9.47
N SER A 81 -11.56 -24.81 9.83
CA SER A 81 -11.16 -26.21 9.78
C SER A 81 -11.51 -26.87 11.12
N GLY A 82 -12.25 -27.98 11.09
CA GLY A 82 -12.65 -28.72 12.31
C GLY A 82 -11.71 -29.87 12.70
N ASP A 83 -10.60 -30.05 11.98
CA ASP A 83 -9.71 -31.21 12.11
C ASP A 83 -8.49 -30.93 13.00
N ASP A 84 -8.69 -30.50 14.26
CA ASP A 84 -7.60 -30.27 15.24
C ASP A 84 -6.49 -29.29 14.77
N SER A 85 -6.78 -28.44 13.76
CA SER A 85 -5.86 -27.47 13.19
C SER A 85 -6.21 -26.01 13.50
N GLU A 86 -5.20 -25.19 13.75
CA GLU A 86 -5.36 -23.73 13.74
C GLU A 86 -5.61 -23.23 12.31
N TRP A 87 -6.69 -22.48 12.09
CA TRP A 87 -7.07 -21.99 10.76
C TRP A 87 -6.84 -20.48 10.58
N LEU A 88 -6.53 -19.77 11.66
CA LEU A 88 -6.18 -18.34 11.65
C LEU A 88 -5.11 -18.05 12.68
N ARG A 89 -3.98 -17.50 12.21
CA ARG A 89 -2.87 -17.01 13.03
C ARG A 89 -2.54 -15.57 12.68
N ILE A 90 -2.37 -14.74 13.70
CA ILE A 90 -1.73 -13.43 13.63
C ILE A 90 -0.54 -13.47 14.59
N ALA A 91 0.67 -13.20 14.10
CA ALA A 91 1.85 -13.07 14.96
C ALA A 91 2.62 -11.78 14.67
N PRO A 92 3.36 -11.25 15.66
CA PRO A 92 4.29 -10.18 15.40
C PRO A 92 5.43 -10.66 14.48
N ILE A 93 5.90 -9.76 13.62
CA ILE A 93 7.09 -9.96 12.81
C ILE A 93 7.89 -8.67 12.78
N SER A 94 9.21 -8.79 12.85
CA SER A 94 10.12 -7.67 12.68
C SER A 94 10.89 -7.86 11.38
N VAL A 95 10.79 -6.89 10.47
CA VAL A 95 11.47 -6.89 9.17
C VAL A 95 12.65 -5.93 9.24
N THR A 96 13.86 -6.46 9.12
CA THR A 96 15.08 -5.66 9.08
C THR A 96 15.49 -5.40 7.63
N GLY A 97 15.61 -4.12 7.26
CA GLY A 97 15.92 -3.72 5.89
C GLY A 97 16.45 -2.30 5.71
N GLY A 98 17.44 -2.14 4.83
CA GLY A 98 18.01 -0.83 4.48
C GLY A 98 18.71 -0.11 5.64
N SER A 99 18.96 1.19 5.48
CA SER A 99 19.58 2.05 6.50
C SER A 99 18.61 2.54 7.59
N GLY A 100 17.31 2.22 7.43
CA GLY A 100 16.23 2.69 8.31
C GLY A 100 16.03 1.87 9.60
N GLY A 101 16.63 0.68 9.69
CA GLY A 101 16.54 -0.19 10.87
C GLY A 101 15.46 -1.28 10.72
N THR A 102 14.90 -1.69 11.85
CA THR A 102 13.89 -2.76 11.93
C THR A 102 12.49 -2.15 12.01
N ILE A 103 11.58 -2.67 11.20
CA ILE A 103 10.16 -2.30 11.22
C ILE A 103 9.36 -3.45 11.83
N ASP A 104 8.54 -3.14 12.81
CA ASP A 104 7.58 -4.09 13.37
C ASP A 104 6.29 -4.11 12.55
N GLY A 105 5.75 -5.31 12.35
CA GLY A 105 4.49 -5.55 11.68
C GLY A 105 3.85 -6.83 12.20
N SER A 106 2.77 -7.22 11.54
CA SER A 106 2.07 -8.48 11.76
C SER A 106 2.30 -9.42 10.59
N ARG A 107 2.33 -10.72 10.86
CA ARG A 107 2.13 -11.77 9.88
C ARG A 107 0.75 -12.34 10.11
N LEU A 108 -0.04 -12.43 9.04
CA LEU A 108 -1.36 -13.06 9.04
C LEU A 108 -1.26 -14.36 8.24
N MET A 109 -1.89 -15.42 8.73
CA MET A 109 -2.17 -16.62 7.96
C MET A 109 -3.59 -17.06 8.21
N ILE A 110 -4.27 -17.39 7.11
CA ILE A 110 -5.66 -17.81 7.12
C ILE A 110 -5.90 -18.92 6.11
N PHE A 111 -6.84 -19.80 6.40
CA PHE A 111 -7.36 -20.75 5.42
C PHE A 111 -8.59 -20.14 4.77
N CYS A 112 -8.56 -19.97 3.45
CA CYS A 112 -9.65 -19.33 2.72
C CYS A 112 -9.87 -19.95 1.35
N GLN A 113 -11.01 -19.63 0.75
CA GLN A 113 -11.26 -19.92 -0.65
C GLN A 113 -11.00 -18.66 -1.50
N PRO A 114 -9.83 -18.53 -2.14
CA PRO A 114 -9.45 -17.32 -2.83
C PRO A 114 -10.37 -17.09 -4.02
N GLY A 115 -10.82 -15.84 -4.19
CA GLY A 115 -11.61 -15.45 -5.36
C GLY A 115 -10.84 -15.62 -6.67
N GLU A 116 -9.55 -15.28 -6.67
CA GLU A 116 -8.63 -15.54 -7.77
C GLU A 116 -7.77 -16.76 -7.45
N ARG A 117 -7.97 -17.85 -8.20
CA ARG A 117 -7.19 -19.09 -8.01
C ARG A 117 -5.74 -18.88 -8.47
N PRO A 118 -4.75 -18.99 -7.58
CA PRO A 118 -3.35 -18.90 -7.97
C PRO A 118 -2.97 -20.05 -8.92
N LYS A 119 -1.92 -19.84 -9.71
CA LYS A 119 -1.31 -20.92 -10.48
C LYS A 119 -0.69 -21.91 -9.50
N ASP A 120 -0.80 -23.19 -9.81
CA ASP A 120 -0.19 -24.24 -8.99
C ASP A 120 1.35 -24.12 -9.08
N PRO A 121 2.06 -23.93 -7.96
CA PRO A 121 3.53 -23.89 -7.96
C PRO A 121 4.15 -25.21 -8.44
N ALA A 122 3.45 -26.34 -8.32
CA ALA A 122 3.88 -27.64 -8.84
C ALA A 122 3.56 -27.84 -10.33
N SER A 123 2.64 -27.05 -10.90
CA SER A 123 2.21 -27.17 -12.30
C SER A 123 1.74 -25.82 -12.86
N SER A 124 2.58 -25.17 -13.66
CA SER A 124 2.29 -23.85 -14.24
C SER A 124 1.09 -23.80 -15.19
N SER A 125 0.58 -24.97 -15.62
CA SER A 125 -0.60 -25.14 -16.48
C SER A 125 -1.92 -25.35 -15.72
N SER A 126 -1.86 -25.62 -14.42
CA SER A 126 -3.05 -25.87 -13.60
C SER A 126 -3.32 -24.71 -12.64
N ARG A 127 -4.60 -24.43 -12.38
CA ARG A 127 -5.00 -23.52 -11.31
C ARG A 127 -5.39 -24.34 -10.10
N ILE A 128 -4.95 -23.86 -8.94
CA ILE A 128 -5.31 -24.45 -7.66
C ILE A 128 -6.83 -24.45 -7.49
N THR A 129 -7.41 -25.62 -7.21
CA THR A 129 -8.85 -25.80 -7.02
C THR A 129 -9.10 -26.34 -5.61
N GLY A 130 -9.72 -25.53 -4.76
CA GLY A 130 -10.04 -25.89 -3.37
C GLY A 130 -9.69 -24.77 -2.38
N PRO A 131 -9.99 -24.96 -1.10
CA PRO A 131 -9.47 -24.12 -0.02
C PRO A 131 -7.95 -24.13 0.01
N ILE A 132 -7.34 -23.01 0.39
CA ILE A 132 -5.89 -22.87 0.50
C ILE A 132 -5.51 -22.07 1.74
N ALA A 133 -4.27 -22.23 2.19
CA ALA A 133 -3.65 -21.29 3.10
C ALA A 133 -3.09 -20.09 2.34
N VAL A 134 -3.36 -18.90 2.86
CA VAL A 134 -2.78 -17.63 2.41
C VAL A 134 -2.08 -16.99 3.59
N SER A 135 -0.86 -16.50 3.37
CA SER A 135 -0.17 -15.66 4.35
C SER A 135 0.16 -14.29 3.79
N TYR A 136 -0.03 -13.30 4.64
CA TYR A 136 0.38 -11.93 4.43
C TYR A 136 1.49 -11.57 5.39
N MET A 137 2.56 -11.00 4.87
CA MET A 137 3.66 -10.47 5.69
C MET A 137 4.36 -9.34 4.98
N MET A 138 5.07 -8.52 5.76
CA MET A 138 6.00 -7.57 5.19
C MET A 138 7.33 -8.24 4.83
N GLY A 139 7.99 -7.73 3.80
CA GLY A 139 9.35 -8.14 3.44
C GLY A 139 10.15 -6.97 2.88
N TYR A 140 11.48 -7.15 2.84
CA TYR A 140 12.42 -6.18 2.28
C TYR A 140 13.17 -6.78 1.09
N LEU A 141 12.73 -6.46 -0.12
CA LEU A 141 13.25 -7.05 -1.36
C LEU A 141 13.25 -6.07 -2.52
N ASP A 142 13.90 -6.46 -3.61
CA ASP A 142 13.80 -5.76 -4.88
C ASP A 142 12.56 -6.26 -5.65
N PRO A 143 11.63 -5.38 -6.05
CA PRO A 143 10.37 -5.77 -6.66
C PRO A 143 10.51 -6.27 -8.10
N MET A 144 11.68 -6.07 -8.74
CA MET A 144 11.89 -6.47 -10.13
C MET A 144 12.64 -7.78 -10.27
N VAL A 145 13.62 -8.02 -9.37
CA VAL A 145 14.52 -9.18 -9.48
C VAL A 145 14.81 -9.73 -8.10
N SER A 146 14.66 -11.03 -7.92
CA SER A 146 15.06 -11.70 -6.68
C SER A 146 16.54 -11.45 -6.37
N GLY A 147 16.84 -10.93 -5.17
CA GLY A 147 18.21 -10.58 -4.76
C GLY A 147 18.75 -9.28 -5.35
N GLY A 148 17.94 -8.49 -6.06
CA GLY A 148 18.33 -7.21 -6.61
C GLY A 148 18.72 -6.15 -5.55
N SER A 149 19.35 -5.08 -6.02
CA SER A 149 19.87 -4.01 -5.16
C SER A 149 18.87 -2.89 -4.87
N ARG A 150 17.77 -2.78 -5.63
CA ARG A 150 16.75 -1.74 -5.45
C ARG A 150 15.69 -2.21 -4.45
N LYS A 151 16.13 -2.43 -3.22
CA LYS A 151 15.26 -2.97 -2.18
C LYS A 151 14.28 -1.92 -1.67
N SER A 152 13.02 -2.33 -1.51
CA SER A 152 11.95 -1.58 -0.87
C SER A 152 11.21 -2.49 0.12
N TYR A 153 10.54 -1.87 1.08
CA TYR A 153 9.61 -2.60 1.94
C TYR A 153 8.31 -2.85 1.17
N ALA A 154 7.82 -4.07 1.18
CA ALA A 154 6.62 -4.47 0.46
C ALA A 154 5.74 -5.38 1.33
N LEU A 155 4.45 -5.36 1.06
CA LEU A 155 3.51 -6.36 1.55
C LEU A 155 3.46 -7.51 0.55
N LEU A 156 3.66 -8.71 1.06
CA LEU A 156 3.67 -9.96 0.32
C LEU A 156 2.41 -10.76 0.63
N ARG A 157 1.90 -11.47 -0.37
CA ARG A 157 0.85 -12.47 -0.25
C ARG A 157 1.33 -13.76 -0.88
N THR A 158 1.59 -14.76 -0.05
CA THR A 158 1.97 -16.09 -0.52
C THR A 158 0.79 -17.03 -0.33
N ALA A 159 0.49 -17.83 -1.36
CA ALA A 159 -0.61 -18.80 -1.37
C ALA A 159 -0.06 -20.22 -1.58
N ILE A 160 -0.59 -21.19 -0.82
CA ILE A 160 -0.21 -22.61 -0.93
C ILE A 160 -1.23 -23.35 -1.80
N ASN A 161 -0.81 -24.44 -2.46
CA ASN A 161 -1.75 -25.40 -3.04
C ASN A 161 -2.61 -26.09 -1.95
N PRO A 162 -3.76 -26.70 -2.30
CA PRO A 162 -4.67 -27.27 -1.32
C PRO A 162 -4.07 -28.52 -0.67
N ARG A 163 -3.31 -29.31 -1.44
CA ARG A 163 -2.65 -30.50 -0.91
C ARG A 163 -1.72 -30.14 0.25
N ASP A 164 -0.76 -29.24 0.02
CA ASP A 164 0.21 -28.93 1.07
C ASP A 164 -0.43 -28.13 2.21
N THR A 165 -1.51 -27.37 1.93
CA THR A 165 -2.32 -26.72 2.97
C THR A 165 -2.83 -27.76 3.98
N PHE A 166 -3.47 -28.82 3.52
CA PHE A 166 -4.08 -29.80 4.44
C PHE A 166 -3.10 -30.88 4.90
N GLU A 167 -2.11 -31.25 4.10
CA GLU A 167 -1.11 -32.27 4.49
C GLU A 167 -0.04 -31.70 5.43
N ASN A 168 0.33 -30.42 5.31
CA ASN A 168 1.47 -29.85 6.05
C ASN A 168 1.11 -28.69 6.99
N MET A 169 -0.07 -28.07 6.85
CA MET A 169 -0.44 -26.88 7.65
C MET A 169 -1.66 -27.09 8.53
N ALA A 170 -2.37 -28.21 8.39
CA ALA A 170 -3.39 -28.61 9.35
C ALA A 170 -2.73 -29.07 10.67
N VAL A 171 -2.10 -28.13 11.36
CA VAL A 171 -1.33 -28.33 12.60
C VAL A 171 -1.95 -27.55 13.74
N ALA A 172 -1.70 -27.99 14.97
CA ALA A 172 -2.28 -27.37 16.16
C ALA A 172 -1.74 -25.94 16.41
N ASN A 173 -0.51 -25.64 16.00
CA ASN A 173 0.10 -24.32 16.12
C ASN A 173 0.88 -23.93 14.86
N LEU A 174 0.32 -22.99 14.08
CA LEU A 174 0.92 -22.53 12.82
C LEU A 174 2.25 -21.80 13.03
N GLU A 175 2.50 -21.22 14.20
CA GLU A 175 3.74 -20.51 14.48
C GLU A 175 4.89 -21.47 14.79
N THR A 176 4.70 -22.39 15.73
CA THR A 176 5.77 -23.30 16.17
C THR A 176 5.97 -24.47 15.22
N ASP A 177 4.89 -24.98 14.64
CA ASP A 177 4.97 -26.24 13.90
C ASP A 177 5.18 -25.99 12.40
N PHE A 178 4.78 -24.81 11.90
CA PHE A 178 4.93 -24.44 10.49
C PHE A 178 5.90 -23.26 10.24
N TRP A 179 5.70 -22.09 10.86
CA TRP A 179 6.58 -20.95 10.60
C TRP A 179 8.01 -21.14 11.13
N ALA A 180 8.17 -21.70 12.33
CA ALA A 180 9.50 -21.94 12.90
C ALA A 180 10.27 -23.04 12.15
N THR A 181 9.57 -23.96 11.48
CA THR A 181 10.19 -25.05 10.70
C THR A 181 10.61 -24.60 9.29
N GLY A 182 10.21 -23.40 8.86
CA GLY A 182 10.63 -22.80 7.57
C GLY A 182 10.14 -23.55 6.34
N VAL A 183 9.08 -24.35 6.50
CA VAL A 183 8.57 -25.26 5.48
C VAL A 183 7.80 -24.49 4.39
N LEU A 184 7.95 -24.91 3.12
CA LEU A 184 7.15 -24.48 1.96
C LEU A 184 7.20 -22.99 1.54
N GLY A 185 8.32 -22.30 1.77
CA GLY A 185 8.57 -21.01 1.08
C GLY A 185 7.84 -19.80 1.66
N PHE A 186 7.21 -19.90 2.83
CA PHE A 186 6.62 -18.76 3.56
C PHE A 186 7.67 -17.85 4.21
N THR A 187 8.92 -18.30 4.23
CA THR A 187 10.10 -17.53 4.62
C THR A 187 10.80 -16.92 3.41
N ALA A 188 10.51 -17.39 2.19
CA ALA A 188 11.15 -16.92 0.98
C ALA A 188 10.41 -15.70 0.46
N VAL A 189 11.09 -14.56 0.50
CA VAL A 189 10.55 -13.31 -0.03
C VAL A 189 10.76 -13.27 -1.54
N ARG A 190 9.67 -13.23 -2.32
CA ARG A 190 9.70 -13.31 -3.79
C ARG A 190 9.02 -12.10 -4.44
N PRO A 191 9.56 -11.57 -5.55
CA PRO A 191 8.95 -10.43 -6.26
C PRO A 191 7.53 -10.70 -6.76
N GLU A 192 7.23 -11.93 -7.16
CA GLU A 192 5.89 -12.33 -7.64
C GLU A 192 4.80 -12.31 -6.57
N ASP A 193 5.17 -12.31 -5.29
CA ASP A 193 4.21 -12.31 -4.18
C ASP A 193 3.84 -10.88 -3.73
N ILE A 194 4.38 -9.83 -4.35
CA ILE A 194 4.14 -8.44 -3.95
C ILE A 194 2.70 -8.01 -4.25
N VAL A 195 2.01 -7.52 -3.23
CA VAL A 195 0.66 -6.92 -3.34
C VAL A 195 0.69 -5.40 -3.28
N ALA A 196 1.58 -4.84 -2.44
CA ALA A 196 1.78 -3.41 -2.33
C ALA A 196 3.24 -3.09 -2.02
N GLU A 197 3.75 -2.04 -2.66
CA GLU A 197 5.09 -1.54 -2.41
C GLU A 197 5.08 -0.40 -1.37
N ASN A 198 6.26 -0.13 -0.82
CA ASN A 198 6.53 0.97 0.11
C ASN A 198 5.72 0.90 1.41
N VAL A 199 5.37 -0.32 1.84
CA VAL A 199 4.62 -0.57 3.07
C VAL A 199 5.60 -0.57 4.25
N VAL A 200 5.41 0.31 5.22
CA VAL A 200 6.28 0.46 6.40
C VAL A 200 5.59 0.17 7.72
N ALA A 201 4.33 -0.25 7.68
CA ALA A 201 3.69 -0.98 8.76
C ALA A 201 2.52 -1.76 8.19
N PHE A 202 2.38 -3.00 8.61
CA PHE A 202 1.21 -3.83 8.38
C PHE A 202 0.79 -4.35 9.75
N GLN A 203 -0.41 -4.00 10.19
CA GLN A 203 -0.93 -4.39 11.49
C GLN A 203 -2.28 -5.06 11.30
N VAL A 204 -2.47 -6.16 12.01
CA VAL A 204 -3.72 -6.90 12.02
C VAL A 204 -4.19 -7.02 13.46
N ILE A 205 -5.42 -6.59 13.71
CA ILE A 205 -6.07 -6.63 15.01
C ILE A 205 -7.35 -7.45 14.87
N ALA A 206 -7.45 -8.52 15.63
CA ALA A 206 -8.69 -9.28 15.77
C ALA A 206 -9.60 -8.63 16.83
N GLU A 207 -10.89 -8.57 16.54
CA GLU A 207 -11.95 -8.15 17.44
C GLU A 207 -12.86 -9.33 17.71
N PHE A 208 -13.03 -9.68 18.98
CA PHE A 208 -13.80 -10.84 19.39
C PHE A 208 -14.63 -10.50 20.63
N VAL A 209 -15.75 -11.21 20.79
CA VAL A 209 -16.63 -11.09 21.95
C VAL A 209 -16.55 -12.37 22.75
N ASP A 210 -16.36 -12.28 24.07
CA ASP A 210 -16.53 -13.43 24.95
C ASP A 210 -18.02 -13.59 25.28
N GLU A 211 -18.63 -14.66 24.82
CA GLU A 211 -20.07 -14.89 24.97
C GLU A 211 -20.49 -15.19 26.42
N SER A 212 -19.53 -15.58 27.27
CA SER A 212 -19.81 -15.82 28.69
C SER A 212 -19.96 -14.52 29.50
N SER A 213 -19.22 -13.47 29.11
CA SER A 213 -19.15 -12.18 29.80
C SER A 213 -19.79 -11.03 29.02
N ASP A 214 -20.11 -11.24 27.74
CA ASP A 214 -20.60 -10.24 26.78
C ASP A 214 -19.66 -9.03 26.64
N ILE A 215 -18.35 -9.27 26.77
CA ILE A 215 -17.31 -8.25 26.67
C ILE A 215 -16.60 -8.35 25.31
N ASN A 216 -16.43 -7.19 24.65
CA ASN A 216 -15.65 -7.07 23.43
C ASN A 216 -14.16 -6.86 23.75
N TYR A 217 -13.32 -7.66 23.13
CA TYR A 217 -11.86 -7.60 23.23
C TYR A 217 -11.24 -7.26 21.88
N ARG A 218 -10.03 -6.68 21.93
CA ARG A 218 -9.18 -6.42 20.78
C ARG A 218 -7.81 -7.03 21.04
N SER A 219 -7.31 -7.81 20.09
CA SER A 219 -5.99 -8.44 20.22
C SER A 219 -4.87 -7.40 20.23
N ASN A 220 -3.83 -7.62 21.02
CA ASN A 220 -2.59 -6.84 20.93
C ASN A 220 -1.71 -7.36 19.77
N PRO A 221 -1.40 -6.56 18.73
CA PRO A 221 -0.55 -6.99 17.61
C PRO A 221 0.83 -7.51 18.02
N ALA A 222 1.34 -7.08 19.18
CA ALA A 222 2.65 -7.48 19.69
C ALA A 222 2.65 -8.85 20.40
N GLU A 223 1.48 -9.37 20.79
CA GLU A 223 1.37 -10.63 21.56
C GLU A 223 0.87 -11.79 20.69
N GLY A 224 0.37 -11.49 19.49
CA GLY A 224 -0.22 -12.47 18.59
C GLY A 224 -1.63 -12.89 18.98
N PHE A 225 -2.32 -13.52 18.03
CA PHE A 225 -3.69 -13.98 18.13
C PHE A 225 -3.88 -15.25 17.30
N SER A 226 -4.59 -16.23 17.81
CA SER A 226 -4.87 -17.47 17.08
C SER A 226 -6.28 -17.96 17.33
N VAL A 227 -6.86 -18.60 16.33
CA VAL A 227 -8.09 -19.39 16.51
C VAL A 227 -7.75 -20.84 16.32
N GLY A 228 -7.78 -21.55 17.45
CA GLY A 228 -7.49 -22.97 17.53
C GLY A 228 -8.60 -23.83 16.93
N PRO A 229 -8.42 -25.15 17.00
CA PRO A 229 -9.26 -26.09 16.26
C PRO A 229 -10.71 -26.18 16.71
N ASP A 230 -10.92 -26.01 18.01
CA ASP A 230 -12.26 -26.01 18.63
C ASP A 230 -12.95 -24.63 18.51
N GLY A 231 -12.40 -23.71 17.70
CA GLY A 231 -12.83 -22.32 17.66
C GLY A 231 -12.37 -21.50 18.87
N VAL A 232 -11.60 -22.10 19.78
CA VAL A 232 -11.06 -21.44 20.97
C VAL A 232 -10.09 -20.33 20.54
N ILE A 233 -10.34 -19.13 21.06
CA ILE A 233 -9.53 -17.97 20.75
C ILE A 233 -8.39 -17.86 21.77
N HIS A 234 -7.17 -17.66 21.28
CA HIS A 234 -6.03 -17.27 22.10
C HIS A 234 -5.55 -15.88 21.70
N SER A 235 -5.34 -15.02 22.68
CA SER A 235 -4.79 -13.66 22.49
C SER A 235 -3.65 -13.47 23.47
N GLY A 236 -2.42 -13.44 22.96
CA GLY A 236 -1.23 -13.57 23.78
C GLY A 236 -1.27 -14.84 24.64
N SER A 237 -1.04 -14.69 25.95
CA SER A 237 -1.10 -15.80 26.91
C SER A 237 -2.51 -16.13 27.41
N GLN A 238 -3.53 -15.35 27.00
CA GLN A 238 -4.91 -15.53 27.47
C GLN A 238 -5.69 -16.45 26.52
N VAL A 239 -6.56 -17.27 27.10
CA VAL A 239 -7.42 -18.23 26.40
C VAL A 239 -8.87 -17.86 26.63
N TYR A 240 -9.66 -17.83 25.57
CA TYR A 240 -11.07 -17.48 25.57
C TYR A 240 -11.89 -18.62 24.95
N PRO A 241 -12.34 -19.60 25.77
CA PRO A 241 -13.04 -20.78 25.27
C PRO A 241 -14.43 -20.50 24.70
N HIS A 242 -15.07 -19.43 25.15
CA HIS A 242 -16.43 -19.03 24.75
C HIS A 242 -16.42 -17.76 23.90
N ALA A 243 -15.28 -17.40 23.32
CA ALA A 243 -15.21 -16.21 22.49
C ALA A 243 -15.50 -16.49 21.02
N ARG A 244 -16.17 -15.54 20.39
CA ARG A 244 -16.49 -15.55 18.97
C ARG A 244 -15.80 -14.39 18.27
N LEU A 245 -15.12 -14.70 17.17
CA LEU A 245 -14.48 -13.71 16.32
C LEU A 245 -15.53 -12.88 15.58
N GLN A 246 -15.47 -11.56 15.72
CA GLN A 246 -16.47 -10.64 15.16
C GLN A 246 -15.95 -9.91 13.92
N ALA A 247 -14.70 -9.45 13.97
CA ALA A 247 -14.08 -8.71 12.88
C ALA A 247 -12.56 -8.78 12.94
N ILE A 248 -11.93 -8.45 11.83
CA ILE A 248 -10.50 -8.19 11.76
C ILE A 248 -10.30 -6.78 11.21
N GLU A 249 -9.59 -5.93 11.94
CA GLU A 249 -9.09 -4.67 11.43
C GLU A 249 -7.70 -4.87 10.84
N VAL A 250 -7.55 -4.47 9.58
CA VAL A 250 -6.29 -4.48 8.87
C VAL A 250 -5.86 -3.04 8.63
N SER A 251 -4.62 -2.71 9.00
CA SER A 251 -4.03 -1.39 8.83
C SER A 251 -2.72 -1.48 8.06
N LEU A 252 -2.59 -0.63 7.03
CA LEU A 252 -1.40 -0.48 6.20
C LEU A 252 -0.89 0.95 6.30
N ARG A 253 0.42 1.10 6.47
CA ARG A 253 1.11 2.38 6.43
C ARG A 253 2.03 2.41 5.23
N LEU A 254 1.80 3.32 4.29
CA LEU A 254 2.56 3.43 3.05
C LEU A 254 3.39 4.71 3.02
N LEU A 255 4.65 4.58 2.59
CA LEU A 255 5.49 5.73 2.28
C LEU A 255 5.10 6.34 0.94
N LYS A 256 5.30 7.65 0.84
CA LYS A 256 5.16 8.37 -0.42
C LYS A 256 6.27 7.92 -1.39
N PRO A 257 5.96 7.68 -2.69
CA PRO A 257 6.93 7.24 -3.69
C PRO A 257 8.25 8.02 -3.71
N LYS A 258 8.21 9.36 -3.59
CA LYS A 258 9.41 10.20 -3.53
C LYS A 258 10.30 9.94 -2.31
N VAL A 259 9.71 9.61 -1.16
CA VAL A 259 10.43 9.28 0.06
C VAL A 259 10.99 7.87 -0.05
N ALA A 260 10.20 6.94 -0.58
CA ALA A 260 10.61 5.57 -0.86
C ALA A 260 11.77 5.46 -1.87
N ALA A 261 11.85 6.35 -2.86
CA ALA A 261 12.97 6.39 -3.79
C ALA A 261 14.31 6.72 -3.10
N ARG A 262 14.28 7.35 -1.92
CA ARG A 262 15.48 7.73 -1.15
C ARG A 262 15.77 6.79 0.02
N LEU A 263 15.00 5.73 0.15
CA LEU A 263 14.91 4.90 1.36
C LEU A 263 16.23 4.26 1.78
N ASN A 264 17.06 3.85 0.82
CA ASN A 264 18.38 3.27 1.05
C ASN A 264 19.43 4.26 1.60
N GLY A 265 19.10 5.56 1.68
CA GLY A 265 19.97 6.60 2.25
C GLY A 265 19.38 7.31 3.48
N LEU A 266 18.21 6.89 3.98
CA LEU A 266 17.58 7.49 5.15
C LEU A 266 17.94 6.70 6.41
N SER A 267 18.41 7.40 7.44
CA SER A 267 18.74 6.83 8.75
C SER A 267 18.40 7.80 9.87
N GLY A 268 18.23 7.29 11.09
CA GLY A 268 18.00 8.12 12.28
C GLY A 268 16.74 8.97 12.18
N GLN A 269 16.85 10.28 12.46
CA GLN A 269 15.69 11.18 12.48
C GLN A 269 14.97 11.27 11.13
N ALA A 270 15.71 11.28 10.02
CA ALA A 270 15.12 11.38 8.68
C ALA A 270 14.25 10.16 8.34
N TRP A 271 14.56 8.99 8.90
CA TRP A 271 13.74 7.79 8.79
C TRP A 271 12.47 7.90 9.64
N GLN A 272 12.58 8.42 10.86
CA GLN A 272 11.42 8.64 11.73
C GLN A 272 10.46 9.67 11.13
N ASP A 273 10.98 10.74 10.53
CA ASP A 273 10.19 11.75 9.83
C ASP A 273 9.50 11.17 8.59
N ALA A 274 10.15 10.25 7.87
CA ALA A 274 9.56 9.53 6.74
C ALA A 274 8.38 8.66 7.20
N ILE A 275 8.52 7.93 8.30
CA ILE A 275 7.43 7.14 8.90
C ILE A 275 6.32 8.06 9.41
N ALA A 276 6.64 9.18 10.04
CA ALA A 276 5.64 10.12 10.56
C ALA A 276 4.81 10.80 9.45
N THR A 277 5.40 10.99 8.27
CA THR A 277 4.74 11.63 7.11
C THR A 277 4.08 10.65 6.14
N SER A 278 4.09 9.36 6.48
CA SER A 278 3.43 8.27 5.75
C SER A 278 1.90 8.35 5.82
N GLU A 279 1.22 7.64 4.94
CA GLU A 279 -0.24 7.58 4.91
C GLU A 279 -0.72 6.25 5.49
N VAL A 280 -1.74 6.31 6.35
CA VAL A 280 -2.31 5.13 7.01
C VAL A 280 -3.68 4.83 6.41
N PHE A 281 -3.89 3.57 6.05
CA PHE A 281 -5.11 3.05 5.50
C PHE A 281 -5.56 1.88 6.35
N SER A 282 -6.72 1.98 6.99
CA SER A 282 -7.30 0.86 7.73
C SER A 282 -8.65 0.44 7.16
N LYS A 283 -8.96 -0.84 7.30
CA LYS A 283 -10.24 -1.42 6.94
C LYS A 283 -10.64 -2.44 8.01
N ARG A 284 -11.81 -2.23 8.60
CA ARG A 284 -12.47 -3.21 9.45
C ARG A 284 -13.28 -4.16 8.58
N ILE A 285 -13.02 -5.46 8.71
CA ILE A 285 -13.64 -6.52 7.93
C ILE A 285 -14.44 -7.38 8.90
N PRO A 286 -15.78 -7.34 8.86
CA PRO A 286 -16.60 -8.21 9.68
C PRO A 286 -16.44 -9.65 9.21
N ILE A 287 -16.39 -10.57 10.16
CA ILE A 287 -16.39 -12.01 9.90
C ILE A 287 -17.79 -12.53 10.13
N PHE A 288 -18.36 -13.09 9.08
CA PHE A 288 -19.66 -13.76 9.10
C PHE A 288 -19.42 -15.26 9.12
N ALA A 289 -18.63 -15.74 10.08
CA ALA A 289 -18.64 -17.16 10.39
C ALA A 289 -19.95 -17.44 11.13
N PRO A 290 -20.75 -18.44 10.70
CA PRO A 290 -21.94 -18.87 11.43
C PRO A 290 -21.59 -19.42 12.81
#